data_AF-A0A950G8Z3-F1
#
_entry.id   AF-A0A950G8Z3-F1
#
_cell.length_a   1.000
_cell.length_b   1.000
_cell.length_c   1.000
_cell.angle_alpha   90.00
_cell.angle_beta   90.00
_cell.angle_gamma   90.00
#
_symmetry.space_group_name_H-M   'P 1'
#
loop_
_entity.id
_entity.type
_entity.pdbx_description
1 polymer ?
#
loop_
_entity_poly.entity_id
_entity_poly.type
_entity_poly.pdbx_seq_one_letter_code
_entity_poly.pdbx_strand_id
1 'polypeptide(L)'
;NVIAPKAGCEIDLRVPTAEDGARMENKLLGLSALTPGCRVTVTGGMNRPPFAESPTIAALYEKARALAKQVGIDLPKQHRGGGSDGNFTAALGIPTLDGLGCPGAGAHARHEHILWRELAPRAALLASLLERLD
;
A
#
# COMPACT_ATOMS: atom_id res chain seq x y z
N ASN A 1 33.83 28.72 -11.90
CA ASN A 1 33.87 27.98 -13.18
C ASN A 1 34.34 26.52 -12.97
N VAL A 2 33.87 25.81 -11.94
CA VAL A 2 34.33 24.46 -11.57
C VAL A 2 33.22 23.45 -11.81
N ILE A 3 33.57 22.27 -12.36
CA ILE A 3 32.64 21.15 -12.58
C ILE A 3 32.32 20.48 -11.23
N ALA A 4 31.04 20.22 -10.98
CA ALA A 4 30.60 19.59 -9.73
C ALA A 4 31.13 18.15 -9.61
N PRO A 5 31.74 17.77 -8.47
CA PRO A 5 32.37 16.45 -8.31
C PRO A 5 31.39 15.33 -7.93
N LYS A 6 30.15 15.66 -7.55
CA LYS A 6 29.13 14.71 -7.07
C LYS A 6 27.73 15.17 -7.48
N ALA A 7 26.86 14.20 -7.72
CA ALA A 7 25.42 14.37 -7.87
C ALA A 7 24.71 13.14 -7.30
N GLY A 8 23.42 13.26 -6.99
CA GLY A 8 22.62 12.16 -6.47
C GLY A 8 21.13 12.42 -6.63
N CYS A 9 20.33 11.36 -6.51
CA CYS A 9 18.89 11.39 -6.48
C CYS A 9 18.36 10.26 -5.58
N GLU A 10 17.09 10.37 -5.21
CA GLU A 10 16.34 9.29 -4.55
C GLU A 10 15.36 8.69 -5.56
N ILE A 11 15.09 7.39 -5.40
CA ILE A 11 14.18 6.63 -6.25
C ILE A 11 13.07 6.07 -5.37
N ASP A 12 11.83 6.52 -5.58
CA ASP A 12 10.63 5.88 -5.04
C ASP A 12 10.16 4.82 -6.04
N LEU A 13 10.21 3.55 -5.65
CA LEU A 13 9.79 2.43 -6.48
C LEU A 13 8.51 1.82 -5.90
N ARG A 14 7.48 1.74 -6.73
CA ARG A 14 6.21 1.06 -6.44
C ARG A 14 5.97 -0.01 -7.48
N VAL A 15 5.61 -1.19 -7.01
CA VAL A 15 5.42 -2.38 -7.85
C VAL A 15 4.12 -3.09 -7.45
N PRO A 16 3.44 -3.75 -8.40
CA PRO A 16 2.20 -4.46 -8.09
C PRO A 16 2.46 -5.84 -7.49
N THR A 17 3.60 -6.48 -7.76
CA THR A 17 3.93 -7.83 -7.26
C THR A 17 5.34 -7.93 -6.69
N ALA A 18 5.56 -8.97 -5.89
CA ALA A 18 6.86 -9.21 -5.27
C ALA A 18 7.93 -9.56 -6.32
N GLU A 19 7.56 -10.27 -7.40
CA GLU A 19 8.46 -10.56 -8.51
C GLU A 19 8.91 -9.28 -9.22
N ASP A 20 7.98 -8.33 -9.43
CA ASP A 20 8.32 -7.03 -9.99
C ASP A 20 9.27 -6.24 -9.08
N GLY A 21 9.04 -6.30 -7.76
CA GLY A 21 9.94 -5.73 -6.75
C GLY A 21 11.35 -6.26 -6.86
N ALA A 22 11.51 -7.58 -6.77
CA ALA A 22 12.81 -8.24 -6.87
C ALA A 22 13.51 -7.95 -8.21
N ARG A 23 12.76 -7.97 -9.32
CA ARG A 23 13.30 -7.68 -10.65
C ARG A 23 13.82 -6.24 -10.75
N MET A 24 13.06 -5.27 -10.26
CA MET A 24 13.41 -3.86 -10.35
C MET A 24 14.51 -3.47 -9.37
N GLU A 25 14.48 -4.00 -8.14
CA GLU A 25 15.52 -3.84 -7.15
C GLU A 25 16.88 -4.32 -7.67
N ASN A 26 16.94 -5.53 -8.24
CA ASN A 26 18.17 -6.06 -8.84
C ASN A 26 18.70 -5.18 -9.98
N LYS A 27 17.81 -4.64 -10.83
CA LYS A 27 18.20 -3.72 -11.90
C LYS A 27 18.77 -2.41 -11.36
N LEU A 28 18.17 -1.85 -10.32
CA LEU A 28 18.60 -0.59 -9.72
C LEU A 28 19.93 -0.75 -8.99
N LEU A 29 20.06 -1.79 -8.15
CA LEU A 29 21.30 -2.08 -7.42
C LEU A 29 22.45 -2.45 -8.36
N GLY A 30 22.15 -3.01 -9.54
CA GLY A 30 23.12 -3.35 -10.58
C GLY A 30 23.57 -2.18 -11.47
N LEU A 31 23.08 -0.95 -11.25
CA LEU A 31 23.47 0.21 -12.06
C LEU A 31 24.97 0.51 -11.90
N SER A 32 25.62 0.77 -13.03
CA SER A 32 27.04 1.09 -13.11
C SER A 32 27.28 2.38 -13.90
N ALA A 33 28.45 2.97 -13.70
CA ALA A 33 28.81 4.20 -14.40
C ALA A 33 29.03 3.93 -15.90
N LEU A 34 28.33 4.68 -16.75
CA LEU A 34 28.52 4.64 -18.21
C LEU A 34 29.70 5.51 -18.67
N THR A 35 30.13 6.48 -17.86
CA THR A 35 31.21 7.43 -18.18
C THR A 35 32.52 6.98 -17.54
N PRO A 36 33.62 6.86 -18.31
CA PRO A 36 34.94 6.53 -17.75
C PRO A 36 35.36 7.50 -16.65
N GLY A 37 35.93 6.96 -15.56
CA GLY A 37 36.36 7.75 -14.40
C GLY A 37 35.24 8.13 -13.42
N CYS A 38 33.98 7.85 -13.75
CA CYS A 38 32.85 8.05 -12.83
C CYS A 38 32.57 6.79 -12.00
N ARG A 39 31.94 6.99 -10.84
CA ARG A 39 31.45 5.92 -9.96
C ARG A 39 29.97 6.14 -9.69
N VAL A 40 29.19 5.07 -9.81
CA VAL A 40 27.79 5.02 -9.35
C VAL A 40 27.74 4.10 -8.12
N THR A 41 27.02 4.53 -7.09
CA THR A 41 26.71 3.73 -5.91
C THR A 41 25.22 3.83 -5.69
N VAL A 42 24.55 2.68 -5.68
CA VAL A 42 23.12 2.58 -5.40
C VAL A 42 22.97 1.77 -4.12
N THR A 43 22.15 2.27 -3.21
CA THR A 43 21.83 1.63 -1.94
C THR A 43 20.33 1.70 -1.70
N GLY A 44 19.84 0.95 -0.73
CA GLY A 44 18.43 0.87 -0.39
C GLY A 44 17.87 -0.51 -0.69
N GLY A 45 16.58 -0.57 -0.94
CA GLY A 45 15.82 -1.78 -1.19
C GLY A 45 14.33 -1.55 -0.97
N MET A 46 13.53 -2.58 -1.17
CA MET A 46 12.09 -2.49 -0.92
C MET A 46 11.82 -2.27 0.57
N ASN A 47 11.23 -1.13 0.94
CA ASN A 47 10.90 -0.81 2.33
C ASN A 47 9.48 -1.24 2.74
N ARG A 48 8.58 -1.41 1.77
CA ARG A 48 7.24 -1.95 1.95
C ARG A 48 6.97 -2.96 0.85
N PRO A 49 6.56 -4.19 1.20
CA PRO A 49 6.18 -5.18 0.20
C PRO A 49 4.90 -4.74 -0.52
N PRO A 50 4.68 -5.21 -1.76
CA PRO A 50 3.43 -4.95 -2.47
C PRO A 50 2.24 -5.64 -1.81
N PHE A 51 1.09 -4.98 -1.83
CA PHE A 51 -0.16 -5.56 -1.34
C PHE A 51 -0.90 -6.23 -2.50
N ALA A 52 -0.48 -7.44 -2.86
CA ALA A 52 -1.12 -8.23 -3.90
C ALA A 52 -2.43 -8.85 -3.40
N GLU A 53 -3.46 -8.87 -4.26
CA GLU A 53 -4.69 -9.60 -3.96
C GLU A 53 -4.43 -11.10 -4.07
N SER A 54 -4.57 -11.81 -2.95
CA SER A 54 -4.54 -13.27 -2.90
C SER A 54 -5.96 -13.85 -2.89
N PRO A 55 -6.16 -15.14 -3.20
CA PRO A 55 -7.46 -15.79 -3.06
C PRO A 55 -8.05 -15.69 -1.64
N THR A 56 -7.21 -15.71 -0.61
CA THR A 56 -7.66 -15.60 0.80
C THR A 56 -8.06 -14.17 1.15
N ILE A 57 -7.34 -13.16 0.66
CA ILE A 57 -7.72 -11.74 0.79
C ILE A 57 -9.03 -11.47 0.03
N ALA A 58 -9.16 -12.02 -1.19
CA ALA A 58 -10.39 -11.89 -1.97
C ALA A 58 -11.58 -12.51 -1.23
N ALA A 59 -11.45 -13.71 -0.68
CA ALA A 59 -12.50 -14.36 0.12
C ALA A 59 -12.88 -13.53 1.36
N LEU A 60 -11.90 -12.97 2.07
CA LEU A 60 -12.11 -12.08 3.21
C LEU A 60 -12.84 -10.80 2.79
N TYR A 61 -12.48 -10.20 1.65
CA TYR A 61 -13.16 -9.04 1.09
C TYR A 61 -14.62 -9.34 0.72
N GLU A 62 -14.91 -10.49 0.12
CA GLU A 62 -16.28 -10.89 -0.21
C GLU A 62 -17.16 -11.02 1.05
N LYS A 63 -16.63 -11.60 2.13
CA LYS A 63 -17.30 -11.62 3.45
C LYS A 63 -17.58 -10.19 3.94
N ALA A 64 -16.58 -9.32 3.92
CA ALA A 64 -16.72 -7.93 4.36
C ALA A 64 -17.73 -7.14 3.53
N ARG A 65 -17.73 -7.32 2.20
CA ARG A 65 -18.68 -6.68 1.29
C ARG A 65 -20.12 -7.12 1.57
N ALA A 66 -20.33 -8.41 1.85
CA ALA A 66 -21.66 -8.93 2.20
C ALA A 66 -22.17 -8.33 3.52
N LEU A 67 -21.31 -8.17 4.53
CA LEU A 67 -21.65 -7.53 5.80
C LEU A 67 -21.87 -6.02 5.64
N ALA A 68 -21.05 -5.34 4.84
CA ALA A 68 -21.20 -3.92 4.53
C ALA A 68 -22.58 -3.60 3.93
N LYS A 69 -23.06 -4.45 3.03
CA LYS A 69 -24.40 -4.31 2.44
C LYS A 69 -25.53 -4.38 3.48
N GLN A 70 -25.37 -5.17 4.54
CA GLN A 70 -26.37 -5.27 5.62
C GLN A 70 -26.49 -3.97 6.42
N VAL A 71 -25.43 -3.17 6.47
CA VAL A 71 -25.40 -1.86 7.15
C VAL A 71 -25.52 -0.69 6.18
N GLY A 72 -25.92 -0.95 4.92
CA GLY A 72 -26.16 0.08 3.91
C GLY A 72 -24.89 0.72 3.34
N ILE A 73 -23.72 0.08 3.48
CA ILE A 73 -22.46 0.55 2.91
C ILE A 73 -22.18 -0.18 1.59
N ASP A 74 -21.92 0.59 0.54
CA ASP A 74 -21.22 0.08 -0.64
C ASP A 74 -19.70 0.08 -0.36
N LEU A 75 -19.08 -1.10 -0.38
CA LEU A 75 -17.67 -1.28 -0.06
C LEU A 75 -16.89 -1.61 -1.34
N PRO A 76 -16.31 -0.62 -2.03
CA PRO A 76 -15.59 -0.85 -3.28
C PRO A 76 -14.17 -1.37 -3.03
N LYS A 77 -13.63 -2.16 -3.98
CA LYS A 77 -12.18 -2.36 -4.08
C LYS A 77 -11.54 -1.06 -4.55
N GLN A 78 -10.42 -0.68 -3.94
CA GLN A 78 -9.63 0.46 -4.38
C GLN A 78 -8.15 0.08 -4.40
N HIS A 79 -7.47 0.47 -5.47
CA HIS A 79 -6.03 0.48 -5.50
C HIS A 79 -5.54 1.85 -5.01
N ARG A 80 -4.56 1.85 -4.10
CA ARG A 80 -3.92 3.07 -3.60
C ARG A 80 -2.46 3.04 -3.99
N GLY A 81 -1.93 4.21 -4.36
CA GLY A 81 -0.49 4.34 -4.61
C GLY A 81 0.32 4.16 -3.33
N GLY A 82 -0.20 4.61 -2.18
CA GLY A 82 0.44 4.50 -0.86
C GLY A 82 0.54 3.09 -0.29
N GLY A 83 1.31 2.93 0.79
CA GLY A 83 1.34 1.71 1.60
C GLY A 83 0.85 1.95 3.02
N SER A 84 0.48 0.87 3.71
CA SER A 84 0.06 0.84 5.11
C SER A 84 0.77 -0.31 5.84
N ASP A 85 0.46 -0.52 7.12
CA ASP A 85 0.94 -1.68 7.86
C ASP A 85 0.35 -3.00 7.33
N GLY A 86 -0.80 -2.92 6.64
CA GLY A 86 -1.44 -4.06 6.00
C GLY A 86 -0.59 -4.67 4.88
N ASN A 87 0.33 -3.90 4.27
CA ASN A 87 1.30 -4.44 3.32
C ASN A 87 2.13 -5.57 3.95
N PHE A 88 2.55 -5.43 5.21
CA PHE A 88 3.38 -6.42 5.87
C PHE A 88 2.61 -7.68 6.22
N THR A 89 1.42 -7.55 6.80
CA THR A 89 0.60 -8.73 7.15
C THR A 89 0.14 -9.47 5.90
N ALA A 90 -0.22 -8.76 4.83
CA ALA A 90 -0.54 -9.37 3.54
C ALA A 90 0.66 -10.13 2.96
N ALA A 91 1.87 -9.56 3.02
CA ALA A 91 3.10 -10.21 2.57
C ALA A 91 3.49 -11.44 3.40
N LEU A 92 3.08 -11.50 4.67
CA LEU A 92 3.22 -12.68 5.53
C LEU A 92 2.17 -13.77 5.22
N GLY A 93 1.30 -13.56 4.23
CA GLY A 93 0.23 -14.50 3.86
C GLY A 93 -0.99 -14.44 4.78
N ILE A 94 -1.04 -13.47 5.70
CA ILE A 94 -2.19 -13.27 6.59
C ILE A 94 -3.29 -12.55 5.80
N PRO A 95 -4.50 -13.12 5.67
CA PRO A 95 -5.61 -12.46 5.01
C PRO A 95 -5.87 -11.10 5.67
N THR A 96 -5.67 -10.03 4.92
CA THR A 96 -5.67 -8.65 5.43
C THR A 96 -6.65 -7.80 4.63
N LEU A 97 -7.52 -7.05 5.32
CA LEU A 97 -8.24 -5.92 4.75
C LEU A 97 -7.63 -4.63 5.27
N ASP A 98 -7.54 -3.65 4.39
CA ASP A 98 -7.08 -2.30 4.72
C ASP A 98 -8.11 -1.27 4.24
N GLY A 99 -8.02 -0.05 4.76
CA GLY A 99 -8.94 1.03 4.40
C GLY A 99 -10.33 0.91 5.01
N LEU A 100 -10.49 0.15 6.09
CA LEU A 100 -11.76 0.00 6.82
C LEU A 100 -12.04 1.15 7.82
N GLY A 101 -11.16 2.15 7.86
CA GLY A 101 -11.28 3.32 8.73
C GLY A 101 -12.40 4.28 8.34
N CYS A 102 -12.34 5.48 8.91
CA CYS A 102 -13.36 6.51 8.70
C CYS A 102 -13.31 7.08 7.27
N PRO A 103 -14.46 7.19 6.58
CA PRO A 103 -14.57 7.93 5.32
C PRO A 103 -14.24 9.40 5.52
N GLY A 104 -13.64 10.00 4.51
CA GLY A 104 -13.13 11.35 4.58
C GLY A 104 -12.34 11.71 3.33
N ALA A 105 -11.73 12.90 3.34
CA ALA A 105 -10.85 13.34 2.27
C ALA A 105 -9.71 14.19 2.82
N GLY A 106 -8.68 14.36 2.00
CA GLY A 106 -7.53 15.21 2.33
C GLY A 106 -6.60 14.64 3.40
N ALA A 107 -6.54 13.31 3.57
CA ALA A 107 -5.56 12.70 4.47
C ALA A 107 -4.15 13.23 4.17
N HIS A 108 -3.44 13.68 5.22
CA HIS A 108 -2.13 14.35 5.12
C HIS A 108 -2.15 15.73 4.44
N ALA A 109 -3.30 16.41 4.42
CA ALA A 109 -3.43 17.77 3.86
C ALA A 109 -4.16 18.70 4.83
N ARG A 110 -4.02 20.03 4.63
CA ARG A 110 -4.67 21.04 5.50
C ARG A 110 -6.20 20.98 5.50
N HIS A 111 -6.79 20.31 4.51
CA HIS A 111 -8.23 20.11 4.37
C HIS A 111 -8.68 18.69 4.78
N GLU A 112 -7.85 17.99 5.56
CA GLU A 112 -8.17 16.69 6.13
C GLU A 112 -9.45 16.77 6.97
N HIS A 113 -10.40 15.88 6.67
CA HIS A 113 -11.64 15.76 7.44
C HIS A 113 -12.22 14.35 7.29
N ILE A 114 -13.09 14.00 8.24
CA ILE A 114 -13.91 12.79 8.19
C ILE A 114 -15.38 13.13 7.95
N LEU A 115 -16.12 12.18 7.40
CA LEU A 115 -17.57 12.26 7.22
C LEU A 115 -18.26 11.67 8.44
N TRP A 116 -18.48 12.48 9.47
CA TRP A 116 -18.97 12.01 10.77
C TRP A 116 -20.29 11.22 10.71
N ARG A 117 -21.15 11.52 9.73
CA ARG A 117 -22.43 10.80 9.51
C ARG A 117 -22.23 9.35 9.09
N GLU A 118 -21.04 8.99 8.60
CA GLU A 118 -20.70 7.63 8.17
C GLU A 118 -20.02 6.80 9.26
N LEU A 119 -19.74 7.39 10.44
CA LEU A 119 -19.07 6.69 11.54
C LEU A 119 -19.90 5.53 12.09
N ALA A 120 -21.20 5.73 12.31
CA ALA A 120 -22.05 4.69 12.88
C ALA A 120 -22.17 3.44 11.97
N PRO A 121 -22.47 3.57 10.66
CA PRO A 121 -22.42 2.43 9.74
C PRO A 121 -21.05 1.73 9.71
N ARG A 122 -19.94 2.50 9.76
CA ARG A 122 -18.58 1.93 9.74
C ARG A 122 -18.25 1.15 11.00
N ALA A 123 -18.62 1.67 12.17
CA ALA A 123 -18.47 0.96 13.43
C ALA A 123 -19.29 -0.34 13.44
N ALA A 124 -20.52 -0.31 12.91
CA ALA A 124 -21.36 -1.50 12.79
C ALA A 124 -20.75 -2.56 11.85
N LEU A 125 -20.11 -2.13 10.76
CA LEU A 125 -19.36 -3.04 9.88
C LEU A 125 -18.16 -3.69 10.61
N LEU A 126 -17.36 -2.89 11.33
CA LEU A 126 -16.21 -3.43 12.09
C LEU A 126 -16.65 -4.41 13.17
N ALA A 127 -17.73 -4.10 13.91
CA ALA A 127 -18.30 -5.02 14.88
C ALA A 127 -18.78 -6.32 14.21
N SER A 128 -19.50 -6.22 13.08
CA SER A 128 -19.97 -7.38 12.33
C SER A 128 -18.82 -8.26 11.82
N LEU A 129 -17.69 -7.67 11.43
CA LEU A 129 -16.49 -8.40 11.04
C LEU A 129 -15.90 -9.16 12.24
N LEU A 130 -15.74 -8.50 13.39
CA LEU A 130 -15.21 -9.16 14.59
C LEU A 130 -16.10 -10.30 15.09
N GLU A 131 -17.42 -10.19 14.93
CA GLU A 131 -18.38 -11.21 15.37
C GLU A 131 -18.48 -12.42 14.41
N ARG A 132 -18.12 -12.24 13.13
CA ARG A 132 -18.47 -13.20 12.06
C ARG A 132 -17.27 -13.65 11.21
N LEU A 133 -16.06 -13.22 11.56
CA LEU A 133 -14.85 -13.77 11.00
C LEU A 133 -14.44 -14.98 11.83
N ASP A 134 -14.58 -16.16 11.21
CA ASP A 134 -14.11 -17.44 11.73
C ASP A 134 -12.58 -17.58 11.62
#